data_AF-A0A379FHZ6-F1
#
_entry.id   AF-A0A379FHZ6-F1
#
_cell.length_a   1.000
_cell.length_b   1.000
_cell.length_c   1.000
_cell.angle_alpha   90.00
_cell.angle_beta   90.00
_cell.angle_gamma   90.00
#
_symmetry.space_group_name_H-M   'P 1'
#
loop_
_entity.id
_entity.type
_entity.pdbx_description
1 polymer ?
#
loop_
_entity_poly.entity_id
_entity_poly.type
_entity_poly.pdbx_seq_one_letter_code
_entity_poly.pdbx_strand_id
1 'polypeptide(L)'
;MVYLLFIPDGTLLRDEKSVTLTPEQQAIAKKYQATVRQDIPWLRKETGIKLQESRKVLDKVVIEAFGQDSRILKRLSDLEKNLNQQMDTVISLKPDNVTFHAQAIKQVETKGREIIESSLGGMLQDSINELGQKQLLAAASGDRKKALSGLLGNLDGFQQIIEKEWKQQEASFNQFGQQACNKITQMENQRVELINSLNK
;
A
#
# COMPACT_ATOMS: atom_id res chain seq x y z
N MET A 1 -13.71 26.40 -0.37
CA MET A 1 -12.93 25.38 0.37
C MET A 1 -11.91 26.14 1.19
N VAL A 2 -11.91 26.02 2.51
CA VAL A 2 -10.95 26.70 3.40
C VAL A 2 -9.74 25.79 3.57
N TYR A 3 -8.53 26.29 3.27
CA TYR A 3 -7.28 25.55 3.44
C TYR A 3 -6.65 25.89 4.80
N LEU A 4 -6.33 24.86 5.58
CA LEU A 4 -5.64 25.01 6.88
C LEU A 4 -4.24 24.40 6.77
N LEU A 5 -3.22 25.21 7.02
CA LEU A 5 -1.82 24.79 7.11
C LEU A 5 -1.28 25.06 8.51
N PHE A 6 -0.65 24.07 9.12
CA PHE A 6 -0.02 24.19 10.43
C PHE A 6 1.51 24.08 10.29
N ILE A 7 2.21 25.06 10.85
CA ILE A 7 3.68 25.22 10.79
C ILE A 7 4.30 24.54 12.04
N PRO A 8 5.59 24.09 12.02
CA PRO A 8 6.19 23.40 13.17
C PRO A 8 6.11 24.15 14.50
N ASP A 9 6.09 25.48 14.46
CA ASP A 9 5.99 26.37 15.61
C ASP A 9 4.55 26.51 16.17
N GLY A 10 3.59 25.79 15.61
CA GLY A 10 2.17 25.83 15.99
C GLY A 10 1.38 26.95 15.33
N THR A 11 1.96 27.73 14.44
CA THR A 11 1.24 28.76 13.69
C THR A 11 0.25 28.12 12.72
N LEU A 12 -0.98 28.63 12.68
CA LEU A 12 -2.02 28.21 11.74
C LEU A 12 -2.18 29.27 10.65
N LEU A 13 -2.09 28.85 9.39
CA LEU A 13 -2.50 29.64 8.24
C LEU A 13 -3.86 29.16 7.74
N ARG A 14 -4.82 30.07 7.63
CA ARG A 14 -6.11 29.87 6.97
C ARG A 14 -6.12 30.67 5.68
N ASP A 15 -6.21 29.98 4.55
CA ASP A 15 -6.13 30.61 3.22
C ASP A 15 -4.92 31.57 3.11
N GLU A 16 -3.75 31.06 3.53
CA GLU A 16 -2.45 31.76 3.56
C GLU A 16 -2.34 32.92 4.57
N LYS A 17 -3.39 33.20 5.34
CA LYS A 17 -3.39 34.23 6.39
C LYS A 17 -3.17 33.62 7.76
N SER A 18 -2.24 34.18 8.52
CA SER A 18 -2.02 33.77 9.91
C SER A 18 -3.27 33.97 10.75
N VAL A 19 -3.66 32.94 11.50
CA VAL A 19 -4.73 32.98 12.48
C VAL A 19 -4.12 33.20 13.85
N THR A 20 -4.64 34.14 14.62
CA THR A 20 -4.26 34.33 16.02
C THR A 20 -4.82 33.16 16.83
N LEU A 21 -3.93 32.36 17.42
CA LEU A 21 -4.29 31.24 18.28
C LEU A 21 -4.12 31.61 19.75
N THR A 22 -4.94 31.03 20.63
CA THR A 22 -4.68 31.04 22.07
C THR A 22 -3.44 30.20 22.40
N PRO A 23 -2.78 30.44 23.55
CA PRO A 23 -1.65 29.60 23.98
C PRO A 23 -2.00 28.10 24.01
N GLU A 24 -3.23 27.76 24.39
CA GLU A 24 -3.73 26.38 24.43
C GLU A 24 -3.90 25.80 23.02
N GLN A 25 -4.52 26.54 22.10
CA GLN A 25 -4.64 26.14 20.69
C GLN A 25 -3.27 25.95 20.03
N GLN A 26 -2.30 26.82 20.33
CA GLN A 26 -0.94 26.69 19.83
C GLN A 26 -0.23 25.44 20.39
N ALA A 27 -0.45 25.10 21.66
CA ALA A 27 0.10 23.88 22.26
C ALA A 27 -0.48 22.61 21.61
N ILE A 28 -1.80 22.57 21.36
CA ILE A 28 -2.46 21.46 20.66
C ILE A 28 -1.92 21.34 19.22
N ALA A 29 -1.80 22.47 18.51
CA ALA A 29 -1.25 22.50 17.15
C ALA A 29 0.19 21.96 17.10
N LYS A 30 1.07 22.39 18.02
CA LYS A 30 2.45 21.87 18.13
C LYS A 30 2.49 20.37 18.38
N LYS A 31 1.66 19.87 19.30
CA LYS A 31 1.58 18.43 19.62
C LYS A 31 1.18 17.61 18.39
N TYR A 32 0.10 18.01 17.71
CA TYR A 32 -0.35 17.37 16.48
C TYR A 32 0.75 17.37 15.39
N GLN A 33 1.37 18.53 15.19
CA GLN A 33 2.44 18.73 14.22
C GLN A 33 3.70 17.89 14.52
N ALA A 34 4.04 17.69 15.79
CA ALA A 34 5.12 16.81 16.20
C ALA A 34 4.81 15.34 15.89
N THR A 35 3.60 14.88 16.25
CA THR A 35 3.16 13.50 15.96
C THR A 35 3.11 13.22 14.46
N VAL A 36 2.55 14.12 13.65
CA VAL A 36 2.51 13.97 12.18
C VAL A 36 3.92 13.86 11.59
N ARG A 37 4.86 14.73 11.99
CA ARG A 37 6.24 14.70 11.47
C ARG A 37 7.01 13.46 11.90
N GLN A 38 6.65 12.84 13.02
CA GLN A 38 7.25 11.61 13.49
C GLN A 38 6.66 10.37 12.79
N ASP A 39 5.34 10.27 12.75
CA ASP A 39 4.65 9.03 12.41
C ASP A 39 4.40 8.85 10.90
N ILE A 40 4.17 9.94 10.16
CA ILE A 40 3.92 9.86 8.71
C ILE A 40 5.14 9.34 7.93
N PRO A 41 6.38 9.81 8.16
CA PRO A 41 7.55 9.24 7.48
C PRO A 41 7.73 7.75 7.77
N TRP A 42 7.48 7.33 9.01
CA TRP A 42 7.51 5.92 9.40
C TRP A 42 6.45 5.11 8.65
N LEU A 43 5.18 5.58 8.64
CA LEU A 43 4.08 4.92 7.93
C LEU A 43 4.40 4.75 6.43
N ARG A 44 4.91 5.81 5.79
CA ARG A 44 5.27 5.77 4.37
C ARG A 44 6.38 4.77 4.07
N LYS A 45 7.42 4.74 4.92
CA LYS A 45 8.56 3.83 4.78
C LYS A 45 8.14 2.38 4.98
N GLU A 46 7.48 2.07 6.10
CA GLU A 46 7.12 0.70 6.44
C GLU A 46 6.08 0.13 5.48
N THR A 47 5.12 0.94 5.00
CA THR A 47 4.17 0.47 3.97
C THR A 47 4.90 0.11 2.67
N GLY A 48 5.88 0.92 2.25
CA GLY A 48 6.70 0.63 1.07
C GLY A 48 7.49 -0.69 1.23
N ILE A 49 8.10 -0.90 2.39
CA ILE A 49 8.80 -2.15 2.72
C ILE A 49 7.83 -3.34 2.65
N LYS A 50 6.65 -3.23 3.26
CA LYS A 50 5.65 -4.31 3.28
C LYS A 50 5.15 -4.67 1.89
N LEU A 51 4.88 -3.69 1.03
CA LEU A 51 4.52 -3.94 -0.37
C LEU A 51 5.64 -4.66 -1.13
N GLN A 52 6.89 -4.23 -0.93
CA GLN A 52 8.05 -4.84 -1.59
C GLN A 52 8.26 -6.30 -1.12
N GLU A 53 8.12 -6.55 0.19
CA GLU A 53 8.22 -7.89 0.77
C GLU A 53 7.14 -8.83 0.23
N SER A 54 5.88 -8.39 0.22
CA SER A 54 4.78 -9.14 -0.39
C SER A 54 5.03 -9.44 -1.86
N ARG A 55 5.50 -8.46 -2.63
CA ARG A 55 5.80 -8.66 -4.05
C ARG A 55 6.87 -9.73 -4.24
N LYS A 56 8.00 -9.64 -3.51
CA LYS A 56 9.10 -10.62 -3.62
C LYS A 56 8.66 -12.04 -3.31
N VAL A 57 7.72 -12.20 -2.39
CA VAL A 57 7.13 -13.51 -2.09
C VAL A 57 6.34 -14.01 -3.27
N LEU A 58 5.43 -13.19 -3.80
CA LEU A 58 4.64 -13.56 -4.98
C LEU A 58 5.51 -13.83 -6.20
N ASP A 59 6.60 -13.07 -6.38
CA ASP A 59 7.59 -13.28 -7.45
C ASP A 59 8.17 -14.70 -7.37
N LYS A 60 8.55 -15.19 -6.17
CA LYS A 60 9.06 -16.57 -6.00
C LYS A 60 8.03 -17.60 -6.44
N VAL A 61 6.78 -17.44 -6.00
CA VAL A 61 5.70 -18.38 -6.33
C VAL A 61 5.44 -18.40 -7.84
N VAL A 62 5.43 -17.23 -8.48
CA VAL A 62 5.24 -17.10 -9.93
C VAL A 62 6.42 -17.71 -10.69
N ILE A 63 7.66 -17.49 -10.27
CA ILE A 63 8.83 -18.10 -10.90
C ILE A 63 8.75 -19.62 -10.84
N GLU A 64 8.32 -20.18 -9.70
CA GLU A 64 8.19 -21.63 -9.53
C GLU A 64 7.09 -22.23 -10.43
N ALA A 65 5.92 -21.58 -10.54
CA ALA A 65 4.80 -22.09 -11.31
C ALA A 65 4.85 -21.75 -12.82
N PHE A 66 5.23 -20.52 -13.15
CA PHE A 66 5.15 -19.96 -14.50
C PHE A 66 6.52 -19.78 -15.16
N GLY A 67 7.59 -19.63 -14.38
CA GLY A 67 8.95 -19.43 -14.88
C GLY A 67 9.41 -17.98 -14.78
N GLN A 68 10.71 -17.74 -14.97
CA GLN A 68 11.33 -16.42 -14.83
C GLN A 68 10.86 -15.40 -15.89
N ASP A 69 10.34 -15.87 -17.02
CA ASP A 69 9.88 -15.01 -18.12
C ASP A 69 8.38 -14.68 -18.03
N SER A 70 7.71 -15.07 -16.94
CA SER A 70 6.28 -14.83 -16.77
C SER A 70 5.94 -13.33 -16.77
N ARG A 71 4.91 -12.96 -17.52
CA ARG A 71 4.38 -11.58 -17.55
C ARG A 71 3.77 -11.18 -16.23
N ILE A 72 3.38 -12.16 -15.40
CA ILE A 72 2.82 -11.95 -14.06
C ILE A 72 3.84 -11.22 -13.17
N LEU A 73 5.15 -11.48 -13.32
CA LEU A 73 6.20 -10.78 -12.56
C LEU A 73 6.20 -9.28 -12.84
N LYS A 74 6.02 -8.90 -14.11
CA LYS A 74 5.88 -7.49 -14.49
C LYS A 74 4.61 -6.88 -13.91
N ARG A 75 3.48 -7.60 -13.95
CA ARG A 75 2.22 -7.16 -13.33
C ARG A 75 2.38 -6.90 -11.83
N LEU A 76 3.08 -7.77 -11.11
CA LEU A 76 3.35 -7.62 -9.68
C LEU A 76 4.23 -6.39 -9.40
N SER A 77 5.27 -6.17 -10.20
CA SER A 77 6.12 -4.98 -10.10
C SER A 77 5.36 -3.69 -10.40
N ASP A 78 4.49 -3.68 -11.41
CA ASP A 78 3.68 -2.52 -11.76
C ASP A 78 2.63 -2.23 -10.68
N LEU A 79 2.02 -3.27 -10.10
CA LEU A 79 1.10 -3.15 -8.97
C LEU A 79 1.79 -2.50 -7.76
N GLU A 80 2.96 -3.00 -7.35
CA GLU A 80 3.74 -2.40 -6.24
C GLU A 80 4.02 -0.92 -6.50
N LYS A 81 4.48 -0.59 -7.71
CA LYS A 81 4.80 0.78 -8.12
C LYS A 81 3.56 1.69 -8.05
N ASN A 82 2.44 1.24 -8.61
CA ASN A 82 1.21 2.03 -8.68
C ASN A 82 0.61 2.26 -7.29
N LEU A 83 0.63 1.26 -6.41
CA LEU A 83 0.22 1.41 -5.02
C LEU A 83 1.13 2.40 -4.27
N ASN A 84 2.45 2.34 -4.49
CA ASN A 84 3.37 3.32 -3.94
C ASN A 84 3.08 4.76 -4.40
N GLN A 85 2.74 4.95 -5.67
CA GLN A 85 2.37 6.26 -6.20
C GLN A 85 1.06 6.81 -5.59
N GLN A 86 0.09 5.93 -5.28
CA GLN A 86 -1.10 6.37 -4.56
C GLN A 86 -0.77 6.86 -3.14
N MET A 87 0.18 6.22 -2.46
CA MET A 87 0.63 6.68 -1.14
C MET A 87 1.29 8.06 -1.21
N ASP A 88 2.06 8.33 -2.25
CA ASP A 88 2.69 9.65 -2.46
C ASP A 88 1.67 10.77 -2.73
N THR A 89 0.42 10.42 -3.06
CA THR A 89 -0.71 11.37 -3.18
C THR A 89 -1.26 11.77 -1.81
N VAL A 90 -1.19 10.86 -0.82
CA VAL A 90 -1.62 11.14 0.57
C VAL A 90 -0.50 11.82 1.36
N ILE A 91 0.75 11.46 1.09
CA ILE A 91 1.91 11.86 1.87
C ILE A 91 2.96 12.49 0.95
N SER A 92 3.26 13.77 1.16
CA SER A 92 4.42 14.43 0.53
C SER A 92 5.53 14.61 1.56
N LEU A 93 6.68 13.97 1.30
CA LEU A 93 7.89 14.13 2.10
C LEU A 93 8.85 15.05 1.34
N LYS A 94 9.06 16.27 1.85
CA LYS A 94 10.13 17.18 1.44
C LYS A 94 11.11 17.37 2.61
N PRO A 95 12.39 17.72 2.37
CA PRO A 95 13.42 17.80 3.41
C PRO A 95 12.99 18.57 4.67
N ASP A 96 12.25 19.68 4.49
CA ASP A 96 11.79 20.53 5.60
C ASP A 96 10.27 20.47 5.82
N ASN A 97 9.54 19.68 5.04
CA ASN A 97 8.08 19.69 5.07
C ASN A 97 7.46 18.31 4.83
N VAL A 98 6.74 17.82 5.84
CA VAL A 98 5.86 16.66 5.72
C VAL A 98 4.44 17.18 5.55
N THR A 99 3.83 16.94 4.40
CA THR A 99 2.43 17.28 4.14
C THR A 99 1.59 16.02 4.10
N PHE A 100 0.52 16.02 4.90
CA PHE A 100 -0.48 14.95 4.92
C PHE A 100 -1.80 15.46 4.33
N HIS A 101 -2.19 14.89 3.19
CA HIS A 101 -3.39 15.27 2.44
C HIS A 101 -4.58 14.41 2.85
N ALA A 102 -5.14 14.65 4.03
CA ALA A 102 -6.27 13.86 4.56
C ALA A 102 -7.48 13.79 3.61
N GLN A 103 -7.72 14.85 2.82
CA GLN A 103 -8.79 14.90 1.84
C GLN A 103 -8.57 13.94 0.65
N ALA A 104 -7.32 13.58 0.36
CA ALA A 104 -6.97 12.65 -0.72
C ALA A 104 -7.18 11.17 -0.33
N ILE A 105 -7.38 10.85 0.96
CA ILE A 105 -7.51 9.46 1.45
C ILE A 105 -8.63 8.72 0.72
N LYS A 106 -9.84 9.29 0.66
CA LYS A 106 -10.97 8.65 -0.01
C LYS A 106 -10.69 8.35 -1.49
N GLN A 107 -10.04 9.30 -2.18
CA GLN A 107 -9.68 9.13 -3.57
C GLN A 107 -8.63 8.01 -3.74
N VAL A 108 -7.64 7.97 -2.85
CA VAL A 108 -6.59 6.96 -2.86
C VAL A 108 -7.11 5.58 -2.50
N GLU A 109 -8.10 5.48 -1.60
CA GLU A 109 -8.79 4.22 -1.32
C GLU A 109 -9.53 3.69 -2.55
N THR A 110 -10.31 4.54 -3.24
CA THR A 110 -11.02 4.15 -4.47
C THR A 110 -10.03 3.73 -5.56
N LYS A 111 -9.05 4.58 -5.88
CA LYS A 111 -8.04 4.27 -6.90
C LYS A 111 -7.20 3.05 -6.54
N GLY A 112 -6.90 2.86 -5.26
CA GLY A 112 -6.18 1.69 -4.77
C GLY A 112 -6.93 0.39 -5.06
N ARG A 113 -8.25 0.36 -4.83
CA ARG A 113 -9.10 -0.78 -5.20
C ARG A 113 -9.11 -1.02 -6.71
N GLU A 114 -9.30 0.03 -7.51
CA GLU A 114 -9.27 -0.06 -8.98
C GLU A 114 -7.94 -0.62 -9.51
N ILE A 115 -6.82 -0.17 -8.96
CA ILE A 115 -5.48 -0.67 -9.30
C ILE A 115 -5.36 -2.17 -8.98
N ILE A 116 -5.83 -2.60 -7.81
CA ILE A 116 -5.80 -4.01 -7.39
C ILE A 116 -6.67 -4.84 -8.33
N GLU A 117 -7.93 -4.44 -8.55
CA GLU A 117 -8.88 -5.16 -9.41
C GLU A 117 -8.36 -5.29 -10.85
N SER A 118 -7.86 -4.20 -11.43
CA SER A 118 -7.27 -4.21 -12.77
C SER A 118 -6.03 -5.10 -12.84
N SER A 119 -5.19 -5.09 -11.81
CA SER A 119 -3.98 -5.92 -11.77
C SER A 119 -4.33 -7.40 -11.65
N LEU A 120 -5.29 -7.76 -10.80
CA LEU A 120 -5.79 -9.12 -10.66
C LEU A 120 -6.41 -9.63 -11.97
N GLY A 121 -7.23 -8.83 -12.65
CA GLY A 121 -7.79 -9.18 -13.95
C GLY A 121 -6.70 -9.44 -15.01
N GLY A 122 -5.68 -8.58 -15.06
CA GLY A 122 -4.53 -8.75 -15.96
C GLY A 122 -3.70 -10.00 -15.65
N MET A 123 -3.43 -10.27 -14.36
CA MET A 123 -2.70 -11.47 -13.93
C MET A 123 -3.48 -12.75 -14.24
N LEU A 124 -4.80 -12.75 -14.11
CA LEU A 124 -5.65 -13.88 -14.48
C LEU A 124 -5.56 -14.15 -15.99
N GLN A 125 -5.65 -13.10 -16.80
CA GLN A 125 -5.51 -13.21 -18.25
C GLN A 125 -4.13 -13.76 -18.65
N ASP A 126 -3.06 -13.21 -18.07
CA ASP A 126 -1.69 -13.66 -18.32
C ASP A 126 -1.49 -15.12 -17.86
N SER A 127 -2.03 -15.50 -16.71
CA SER A 127 -2.04 -16.90 -16.23
C SER A 127 -2.69 -17.86 -17.22
N ILE A 128 -3.89 -17.52 -17.72
CA ILE A 128 -4.62 -18.36 -18.69
C ILE A 128 -3.82 -18.50 -19.99
N ASN A 129 -3.26 -17.40 -20.49
CA ASN A 129 -2.48 -17.39 -21.72
C ASN A 129 -1.20 -18.23 -21.59
N GLU A 130 -0.45 -18.05 -20.50
CA GLU A 130 0.81 -18.75 -20.27
C GLU A 130 0.60 -20.25 -20.02
N LEU A 131 -0.43 -20.61 -19.25
CA LEU A 131 -0.81 -22.02 -19.04
C LEU A 131 -1.30 -22.67 -20.35
N GLY A 132 -2.10 -21.97 -21.14
CA GLY A 132 -2.54 -22.43 -22.45
C GLY A 132 -1.37 -22.71 -23.40
N GLN A 133 -0.39 -21.81 -23.45
CA GLN A 133 0.83 -22.01 -24.25
C GLN A 133 1.66 -23.19 -23.75
N LYS A 134 1.88 -23.32 -22.43
CA LYS A 134 2.58 -24.47 -21.84
C LYS A 134 1.87 -25.79 -22.18
N GLN A 135 0.54 -25.81 -22.14
CA GLN A 135 -0.24 -26.99 -22.49
C GLN A 135 -0.12 -27.35 -23.97
N LEU A 136 -0.14 -26.37 -24.88
CA LEU A 136 0.07 -26.61 -26.31
C LEU A 136 1.47 -27.17 -26.59
N LEU A 137 2.50 -26.62 -25.94
CA LEU A 137 3.87 -27.13 -26.04
C LEU A 137 3.97 -28.57 -25.51
N ALA A 138 3.37 -28.85 -24.35
CA ALA A 138 3.37 -30.20 -23.77
C ALA A 138 2.53 -31.21 -24.59
N ALA A 139 1.45 -30.76 -25.21
CA ALA A 139 0.65 -31.56 -26.13
C ALA A 139 1.41 -31.88 -27.42
N ALA A 140 2.22 -30.95 -27.93
CA ALA A 140 3.10 -31.17 -29.07
C ALA A 140 4.18 -32.24 -28.79
N SER A 141 4.57 -32.41 -27.52
CA SER A 141 5.45 -33.51 -27.07
C SER A 141 4.76 -34.87 -26.85
N GLY A 142 3.46 -34.99 -27.16
CA GLY A 142 2.77 -36.28 -27.32
C GLY A 142 1.93 -36.78 -26.13
N ASP A 143 1.85 -36.07 -25.00
CA ASP A 143 1.22 -36.63 -23.78
C ASP A 143 0.25 -35.67 -23.06
N ARG A 144 -0.90 -35.41 -23.71
CA ARG A 144 -1.93 -34.46 -23.26
C ARG A 144 -2.48 -34.73 -21.84
N LYS A 145 -2.55 -35.99 -21.41
CA LYS A 145 -2.99 -36.36 -20.04
C LYS A 145 -1.96 -35.96 -18.98
N LYS A 146 -0.67 -36.14 -19.30
CA LYS A 146 0.45 -35.78 -18.43
C LYS A 146 0.61 -34.26 -18.31
N ALA A 147 0.35 -33.55 -19.41
CA ALA A 147 0.32 -32.08 -19.44
C ALA A 147 -0.76 -31.49 -18.50
N LEU A 148 -1.98 -32.02 -18.54
CA LEU A 148 -3.07 -31.55 -17.67
C LEU A 148 -2.87 -31.96 -16.21
N SER A 149 -2.40 -33.18 -15.95
CA SER A 149 -2.08 -33.64 -14.59
C SER A 149 -0.92 -32.86 -13.96
N GLY A 150 0.10 -32.48 -14.74
CA GLY A 150 1.20 -31.63 -14.27
C GLY A 150 0.73 -30.22 -13.95
N LEU A 151 -0.23 -29.69 -14.70
CA LEU A 151 -0.83 -28.38 -14.44
C LEU A 151 -1.63 -28.36 -13.13
N LEU A 152 -2.45 -29.39 -12.88
CA LEU A 152 -3.20 -29.52 -11.62
C LEU A 152 -2.26 -29.71 -10.42
N GLY A 153 -1.21 -30.55 -10.55
CA GLY A 153 -0.20 -30.71 -9.51
C GLY A 153 0.59 -29.42 -9.22
N ASN A 154 0.86 -28.61 -10.25
CA ASN A 154 1.51 -27.32 -10.10
C ASN A 154 0.60 -26.27 -9.44
N LEU A 155 -0.72 -26.34 -9.64
CA LEU A 155 -1.68 -25.45 -8.98
C LEU A 155 -1.84 -25.78 -7.48
N ASP A 156 -1.89 -27.07 -7.13
CA ASP A 156 -1.90 -27.50 -5.72
C ASP A 156 -0.59 -27.11 -5.02
N GLY A 157 0.56 -27.29 -5.69
CA GLY A 157 1.86 -26.82 -5.20
C GLY A 157 1.89 -25.29 -5.04
N PHE A 158 1.40 -24.54 -6.03
CA PHE A 158 1.27 -23.09 -6.00
C PHE A 158 0.45 -22.59 -4.81
N GLN A 159 -0.70 -23.20 -4.55
CA GLN A 159 -1.53 -22.86 -3.40
C GLN A 159 -0.78 -23.09 -2.07
N GLN A 160 -0.11 -24.23 -1.92
CA GLN A 160 0.65 -24.54 -0.71
C GLN A 160 1.82 -23.58 -0.49
N ILE A 161 2.51 -23.15 -1.55
CA ILE A 161 3.61 -22.18 -1.46
C ILE A 161 3.06 -20.83 -0.99
N ILE A 162 1.95 -20.35 -1.57
CA ILE A 162 1.31 -19.11 -1.11
C ILE A 162 0.92 -19.20 0.35
N GLU A 163 0.25 -20.29 0.76
CA GLU A 163 -0.16 -20.48 2.16
C GLU A 163 1.04 -20.50 3.11
N LYS A 164 2.12 -21.18 2.74
CA LYS A 164 3.36 -21.22 3.53
C LYS A 164 3.99 -19.84 3.65
N GLU A 165 4.16 -19.13 2.55
CA GLU A 165 4.79 -17.81 2.54
C GLU A 165 3.91 -16.76 3.23
N TRP A 166 2.58 -16.88 3.15
CA TRP A 166 1.63 -16.05 3.89
C TRP A 166 1.79 -16.26 5.40
N LYS A 167 1.78 -17.52 5.87
CA LYS A 167 1.96 -17.85 7.29
C LYS A 167 3.28 -17.31 7.86
N GLN A 168 4.34 -17.29 7.06
CA GLN A 168 5.63 -16.73 7.48
C GLN A 168 5.60 -15.20 7.66
N GLN A 169 4.73 -14.50 6.94
CA GLN A 169 4.65 -13.04 6.96
C GLN A 169 3.51 -12.50 7.82
N GLU A 170 2.49 -13.31 8.10
CA GLU A 170 1.27 -12.92 8.80
C GLU A 170 1.53 -12.17 10.10
N ALA A 171 2.43 -12.68 10.95
CA ALA A 171 2.78 -12.03 12.21
C ALA A 171 3.34 -10.60 12.00
N SER A 172 4.19 -10.44 10.99
CA SER A 172 4.80 -9.14 10.65
C SER A 172 3.76 -8.17 10.08
N PHE A 173 2.84 -8.65 9.24
CA PHE A 173 1.72 -7.86 8.73
C PHE A 173 0.77 -7.42 9.84
N ASN A 174 0.42 -8.33 10.74
CA ASN A 174 -0.45 -8.04 11.88
C ASN A 174 0.18 -7.00 12.81
N GLN A 175 1.46 -7.15 13.13
CA GLN A 175 2.19 -6.18 13.93
C GLN A 175 2.23 -4.80 13.26
N PHE A 176 2.56 -4.76 11.96
CA PHE A 176 2.55 -3.52 11.19
C PHE A 176 1.15 -2.87 11.21
N GLY A 177 0.10 -3.65 10.96
CA GLY A 177 -1.29 -3.17 10.96
C GLY A 177 -1.70 -2.57 12.30
N GLN A 178 -1.37 -3.22 13.42
CA GLN A 178 -1.64 -2.69 14.76
C GLN A 178 -0.89 -1.37 15.01
N GLN A 179 0.39 -1.30 14.66
CA GLN A 179 1.19 -0.08 14.83
C GLN A 179 0.67 1.06 13.96
N ALA A 180 0.32 0.76 12.69
CA ALA A 180 -0.23 1.73 11.77
C ALA A 180 -1.59 2.27 12.26
N CYS A 181 -2.50 1.39 12.67
CA CYS A 181 -3.79 1.79 13.24
C CYS A 181 -3.63 2.66 14.48
N ASN A 182 -2.73 2.30 15.40
CA ASN A 182 -2.49 3.07 16.62
C ASN A 182 -2.00 4.50 16.31
N LYS A 183 -1.02 4.62 15.41
CA LYS A 183 -0.48 5.93 14.98
C LYS A 183 -1.51 6.79 14.26
N ILE A 184 -2.27 6.20 13.33
CA ILE A 184 -3.33 6.90 12.59
C ILE A 184 -4.42 7.37 13.57
N THR A 185 -4.85 6.51 14.49
CA THR A 185 -5.86 6.85 15.50
C THR A 185 -5.38 7.99 16.41
N GLN A 186 -4.12 7.95 16.85
CA GLN A 186 -3.54 9.02 17.65
C GLN A 186 -3.53 10.35 16.90
N MET A 187 -3.07 10.36 15.64
CA MET A 187 -3.06 11.56 14.80
C MET A 187 -4.47 12.09 14.56
N GLU A 188 -5.44 11.21 14.32
CA GLU A 188 -6.83 11.61 14.07
C GLU A 188 -7.49 12.21 15.33
N ASN A 189 -7.26 11.61 16.50
CA ASN A 189 -7.75 12.16 17.77
C ASN A 189 -7.19 13.57 18.03
N GLN A 190 -5.89 13.77 17.79
CA GLN A 190 -5.25 15.09 17.91
C GLN A 190 -5.79 16.09 16.87
N ARG A 191 -6.06 15.62 15.63
CA ARG A 191 -6.66 16.46 14.58
C ARG A 191 -8.06 16.92 14.99
N VAL A 192 -8.89 16.01 15.51
CA VAL A 192 -10.24 16.33 15.99
C VAL A 192 -10.19 17.30 17.17
N GLU A 193 -9.30 17.07 18.14
CA GLU A 193 -9.07 17.98 19.28
C GLU A 193 -8.71 19.40 18.80
N LEU A 194 -7.81 19.51 17.83
CA LEU A 194 -7.40 20.78 17.23
C LEU A 194 -8.54 21.47 16.48
N ILE A 195 -9.30 20.74 15.66
CA ILE A 195 -10.43 21.33 14.93
C ILE A 195 -11.52 21.80 15.90
N ASN A 196 -11.80 21.04 16.96
CA ASN A 196 -12.79 21.43 17.96
C ASN A 196 -12.35 22.66 18.77
N SER A 197 -11.06 22.82 19.06
CA SER A 197 -10.56 24.00 19.77
C SER A 197 -10.60 25.28 18.91
N LEU A 198 -10.57 25.17 17.59
CA LEU A 198 -10.68 26.29 16.64
C LEU A 198 -12.13 26.73 16.34
N ASN A 199 -13.10 25.87 16.64
CA ASN A 199 -14.53 26.12 16.43
C ASN A 199 -15.27 26.57 17.70
N LYS A 200 -14.55 26.68 18.83
CA LYS A 200 -15.02 27.29 20.07
C LYS A 200 -14.65 28.77 20.08
#